data_AF-A0A927WN57-F1
#
_entry.id   AF-A0A927WN57-F1
#
_cell.length_a   1.000
_cell.length_b   1.000
_cell.length_c   1.000
_cell.angle_alpha   90.00
_cell.angle_beta   90.00
_cell.angle_gamma   90.00
#
_symmetry.space_group_name_H-M   'P 1'
#
loop_
_entity.id
_entity.type
_entity.pdbx_description
1 polymer ?
#
loop_
_entity_poly.entity_id
_entity_poly.type
_entity_poly.pdbx_seq_one_letter_code
_entity_poly.pdbx_strand_id
1 'polypeptide(L)'
;MSLTSFSFFVFLIATVVLYYAVPKMQKYILLVASFLFFLKAAPVSVGWMLLLMAYILFVTYGGAIAIEKTEGGKRDIISFLTILGLSATLFVLKYAFNMGELISSLLALNANLSWLDLVPIMGLSYFTLSAIGYVLDVRWQMYPAERNIATVALFIYYFPQVVSGPVTRFSAMRKQILERTALEYDNIEYGLRRMLWGYFKKLVISERFAMIVQAVYANPQNYGGTDIVIATLCYAIQLYTDFSGCMDIVLGTSALFGIRLPENFRAPFFSKTVQEFWQRWHITLGLWFKDYVMYPVQISTPMVKLGKFCKQQYGKKVGKKVPFYVSMLVLWFLIGVWHGCTAHYFVASALVPCTLLMISDLGSSYFTKMGQNLPWQDNSLIWDNVNRLKTLLLICICWVFVCAESVPAGMVALYDILTNIGDCHMTELWKAAHIGSNFSVMILGMAVLIFADYLEDKGTSLYEILNKRSWWVRTVILYVEIILIIDKGLVGKSEFIYFQF
;
A
#
# COMPACT_ATOMS: atom_id res chain seq x y z
N MET A 1 -18.51 -5.15 -4.40
CA MET A 1 -18.13 -6.54 -4.08
C MET A 1 -16.76 -6.51 -3.43
N SER A 2 -16.58 -7.09 -2.23
CA SER A 2 -15.32 -7.06 -1.48
C SER A 2 -14.51 -8.34 -1.72
N LEU A 3 -13.17 -8.29 -1.64
CA LEU A 3 -12.29 -9.47 -1.81
C LEU A 3 -12.53 -10.56 -0.73
N THR A 4 -13.12 -10.19 0.40
CA THR A 4 -13.47 -11.10 1.50
C THR A 4 -14.90 -11.60 1.43
N SER A 5 -15.71 -11.17 0.47
CA SER A 5 -17.12 -11.57 0.39
C SER A 5 -17.30 -12.91 -0.30
N PHE A 6 -18.31 -13.67 0.12
CA PHE A 6 -18.72 -14.90 -0.55
C PHE A 6 -19.02 -14.69 -2.04
N SER A 7 -19.62 -13.54 -2.39
CA SER A 7 -19.88 -13.15 -3.76
C SER A 7 -18.62 -13.02 -4.63
N PHE A 8 -17.49 -12.56 -4.06
CA PHE A 8 -16.20 -12.54 -4.76
C PHE A 8 -15.67 -13.95 -5.01
N PHE A 9 -15.79 -14.86 -4.04
CA PHE A 9 -15.35 -16.24 -4.20
C PHE A 9 -16.11 -16.97 -5.32
N VAL A 10 -17.44 -16.82 -5.37
CA VAL A 10 -18.27 -17.37 -6.46
C VAL A 10 -17.89 -16.77 -7.81
N PHE A 11 -17.71 -15.44 -7.87
CA PHE A 11 -17.26 -14.75 -9.07
C PHE A 11 -15.90 -15.25 -9.55
N LEU A 12 -14.96 -15.45 -8.63
CA LEU A 12 -13.61 -15.91 -8.94
C LEU A 12 -13.61 -17.33 -9.49
N ILE A 13 -14.33 -18.27 -8.86
CA ILE A 13 -14.46 -19.64 -9.36
C ILE A 13 -15.03 -19.64 -10.78
N ALA A 14 -16.13 -18.91 -10.99
CA ALA A 14 -16.74 -18.82 -12.32
C ALA A 14 -15.75 -18.26 -13.35
N THR A 15 -14.99 -17.22 -13.00
CA THR A 15 -13.98 -16.62 -13.88
C THR A 15 -12.84 -17.58 -14.19
N VAL A 16 -12.31 -18.30 -13.20
CA VAL A 16 -11.24 -19.31 -13.37
C VAL A 16 -11.71 -20.45 -14.27
N VAL A 17 -12.91 -20.98 -14.02
CA VAL A 17 -13.49 -22.05 -14.86
C VAL A 17 -13.61 -21.59 -16.30
N LEU A 18 -14.17 -20.40 -16.54
CA LEU A 18 -14.30 -19.85 -17.90
C LEU A 18 -12.93 -19.62 -18.56
N TYR A 19 -11.97 -19.07 -17.81
CA TYR A 19 -10.62 -18.76 -18.28
C TYR A 19 -9.89 -19.99 -18.82
N TYR A 20 -10.03 -21.14 -18.16
CA TYR A 20 -9.41 -22.38 -18.60
C TYR A 20 -10.28 -23.18 -19.59
N ALA A 21 -11.61 -23.05 -19.52
CA ALA A 21 -12.53 -23.71 -20.46
C ALA A 21 -12.47 -23.11 -21.88
N VAL A 22 -12.13 -21.83 -22.02
CA VAL A 22 -12.04 -21.16 -23.34
C VAL A 22 -10.66 -20.52 -23.55
N PRO A 23 -9.60 -21.31 -23.80
CA PRO A 23 -8.22 -20.82 -23.77
C PRO A 23 -7.91 -19.73 -24.81
N LYS A 24 -8.62 -19.71 -25.94
CA LYS A 24 -8.43 -18.69 -26.99
C LYS A 24 -8.89 -17.29 -26.54
N MET A 25 -9.76 -17.21 -25.54
CA MET A 25 -10.42 -15.97 -25.09
C MET A 25 -9.94 -15.49 -23.73
N GLN A 26 -8.89 -16.09 -23.14
CA GLN A 26 -8.36 -15.79 -21.81
C GLN A 26 -8.25 -14.29 -21.50
N LYS A 27 -7.59 -13.52 -22.38
CA LYS A 27 -7.48 -12.06 -22.27
C LYS A 27 -8.83 -11.36 -22.17
N TYR A 28 -9.78 -11.73 -23.04
CA TYR A 28 -11.10 -11.10 -23.08
C TYR A 28 -11.97 -11.52 -21.90
N ILE A 29 -11.83 -12.74 -21.41
CA ILE A 29 -12.50 -13.22 -20.20
C ILE A 29 -12.03 -12.41 -18.99
N LEU A 30 -10.71 -12.22 -18.83
CA LEU A 30 -10.19 -11.37 -17.75
C LEU A 30 -10.63 -9.91 -17.89
N LEU A 31 -10.71 -9.40 -19.12
CA LEU A 31 -11.18 -8.03 -19.35
C LEU A 31 -12.65 -7.89 -18.94
N VAL A 32 -13.54 -8.78 -19.41
CA VAL A 32 -14.96 -8.76 -19.06
C VAL A 32 -15.16 -8.96 -17.56
N ALA A 33 -14.46 -9.92 -16.96
CA ALA A 33 -14.47 -10.14 -15.51
C ALA A 33 -14.05 -8.86 -14.77
N SER A 34 -13.05 -8.15 -15.30
CA SER A 34 -12.59 -6.91 -14.71
C SER A 34 -13.64 -5.80 -14.72
N PHE A 35 -14.27 -5.57 -15.87
CA PHE A 35 -15.39 -4.62 -15.95
C PHE A 35 -16.53 -5.01 -15.01
N LEU A 36 -16.95 -6.28 -15.00
CA LEU A 36 -18.01 -6.77 -14.11
C LEU A 36 -17.69 -6.58 -12.63
N PHE A 37 -16.43 -6.80 -12.24
CA PHE A 37 -15.98 -6.58 -10.88
C PHE A 37 -16.17 -5.11 -10.48
N PHE A 38 -15.71 -4.16 -11.31
CA PHE A 38 -15.88 -2.73 -11.01
C PHE A 38 -17.32 -2.29 -11.00
N LEU A 39 -18.14 -2.74 -11.94
CA LEU A 39 -19.55 -2.37 -11.97
C LEU A 39 -20.30 -2.84 -10.71
N LYS A 40 -19.88 -3.96 -10.10
CA LYS A 40 -20.41 -4.44 -8.82
C LYS A 40 -19.72 -3.87 -7.58
N ALA A 41 -18.55 -3.26 -7.75
CA ALA A 41 -17.79 -2.66 -6.67
C ALA A 41 -18.04 -1.15 -6.57
N ALA A 42 -18.40 -0.49 -7.66
CA ALA A 42 -18.60 0.94 -7.71
C ALA A 42 -19.82 1.35 -6.86
N PRO A 43 -19.64 2.27 -5.89
CA PRO A 43 -20.75 2.91 -5.17
C PRO A 43 -21.49 3.95 -6.04
N VAL A 44 -20.90 4.33 -7.18
CA VAL A 44 -21.46 5.29 -8.14
C VAL A 44 -22.38 4.57 -9.14
N SER A 45 -23.26 5.32 -9.80
CA SER A 45 -24.05 4.77 -10.90
C SER A 45 -23.15 4.13 -11.97
N VAL A 46 -23.62 3.00 -12.50
CA VAL A 46 -22.93 2.21 -13.54
C VAL A 46 -22.50 3.07 -14.73
N GLY A 47 -23.34 4.02 -15.14
CA GLY A 47 -23.05 4.93 -16.25
C GLY A 47 -21.83 5.82 -16.00
N TRP A 48 -21.74 6.45 -14.82
CA TRP A 48 -20.59 7.31 -14.48
C TRP A 48 -19.29 6.51 -14.37
N MET A 49 -19.34 5.30 -13.82
CA MET A 49 -18.16 4.42 -13.74
C MET A 49 -17.66 4.04 -15.14
N LEU A 50 -18.56 3.67 -16.05
CA LEU A 50 -18.19 3.36 -17.44
C LEU A 50 -17.60 4.57 -18.16
N LEU A 51 -18.18 5.76 -17.98
CA LEU A 51 -17.65 7.00 -18.55
C LEU A 51 -16.24 7.31 -18.05
N LEU A 52 -15.98 7.14 -16.75
CA LEU A 52 -14.66 7.32 -16.17
C LEU A 52 -13.63 6.33 -16.74
N MET A 53 -13.99 5.04 -16.80
CA MET A 53 -13.13 4.02 -17.39
C MET A 53 -12.86 4.31 -18.87
N ALA A 54 -13.89 4.68 -19.63
CA ALA A 54 -13.74 5.05 -21.03
C ALA A 54 -12.84 6.28 -21.21
N TYR A 55 -13.00 7.31 -20.38
CA TYR A 55 -12.17 8.52 -20.40
C TYR A 55 -10.70 8.19 -20.13
N ILE A 56 -10.40 7.45 -19.06
CA ILE A 56 -9.02 7.12 -18.69
C ILE A 56 -8.39 6.26 -19.76
N LEU A 57 -9.11 5.26 -20.29
CA LEU A 57 -8.61 4.43 -21.37
C LEU A 57 -8.35 5.26 -22.64
N PHE A 58 -9.26 6.16 -23.00
CA PHE A 58 -9.12 7.03 -24.18
C PHE A 58 -7.91 7.96 -24.06
N VAL A 59 -7.77 8.67 -22.94
CA VAL A 59 -6.63 9.57 -22.68
C VAL A 59 -5.33 8.78 -22.66
N THR A 60 -5.30 7.62 -22.02
CA THR A 60 -4.09 6.80 -21.90
C THR A 60 -3.66 6.21 -23.24
N TYR A 61 -4.59 5.55 -23.96
CA TYR A 61 -4.30 4.90 -25.24
C TYR A 61 -4.02 5.93 -26.34
N GLY A 62 -4.88 6.95 -26.47
CA GLY A 62 -4.72 8.01 -27.45
C GLY A 62 -3.47 8.85 -27.18
N GLY A 63 -3.23 9.21 -25.91
CA GLY A 63 -2.03 9.93 -25.49
C GLY A 63 -0.76 9.16 -25.79
N ALA A 64 -0.69 7.87 -25.44
CA ALA A 64 0.48 7.04 -25.72
C ALA A 64 0.80 6.95 -27.22
N ILE A 65 -0.22 6.76 -28.08
CA ILE A 65 -0.02 6.74 -29.54
C ILE A 65 0.45 8.09 -30.07
N ALA A 66 -0.12 9.19 -29.58
CA ALA A 66 0.26 10.53 -30.01
C ALA A 66 1.69 10.88 -29.57
N ILE A 67 2.09 10.51 -28.35
CA ILE A 67 3.44 10.69 -27.82
C ILE A 67 4.47 9.94 -28.64
N GLU A 68 4.18 8.70 -29.04
CA GLU A 68 5.08 7.90 -29.87
C GLU A 68 5.28 8.49 -31.28
N LYS A 69 4.23 9.10 -31.85
CA LYS A 69 4.27 9.72 -33.18
C LYS A 69 4.90 11.12 -33.21
N THR A 70 5.31 11.66 -32.06
CA THR A 70 5.80 13.04 -31.95
C THR A 70 7.19 13.10 -31.35
N GLU A 71 7.93 14.15 -31.71
CA GLU A 71 9.30 14.38 -31.25
C GLU A 71 9.47 15.80 -30.69
N GLY A 72 10.57 16.00 -29.94
CA GLY A 72 10.92 17.29 -29.36
C GLY A 72 9.82 17.92 -28.50
N GLY A 73 9.66 19.23 -28.60
CA GLY A 73 8.70 19.99 -27.76
C GLY A 73 7.23 19.57 -27.94
N LYS A 74 6.84 19.05 -29.12
CA LYS A 74 5.48 18.52 -29.32
C LYS A 74 5.22 17.30 -28.44
N ARG A 75 6.20 16.40 -28.33
CA ARG A 75 6.13 15.22 -27.46
C ARG A 75 5.98 15.62 -26.00
N ASP A 76 6.72 16.65 -25.58
CA ASP A 76 6.66 17.17 -24.20
C ASP A 76 5.28 17.75 -23.88
N ILE A 77 4.71 18.56 -24.78
CA ILE A 77 3.37 19.15 -24.61
C ILE A 77 2.30 18.05 -24.53
N ILE A 78 2.30 17.10 -25.47
CA ILE A 78 1.29 16.02 -25.48
C ILE A 78 1.43 15.14 -24.23
N SER A 79 2.66 14.83 -23.83
CA SER A 79 2.91 14.07 -22.59
C SER A 79 2.38 14.82 -21.37
N PHE A 80 2.67 16.12 -21.28
CA PHE A 80 2.18 16.97 -20.19
C PHE A 80 0.66 17.01 -20.16
N LEU A 81 -0.01 17.25 -21.29
CA LEU A 81 -1.47 17.28 -21.38
C LEU A 81 -2.10 15.93 -21.02
N THR A 82 -1.49 14.82 -21.44
CA THR A 82 -1.97 13.46 -21.12
C THR A 82 -1.86 13.18 -19.63
N ILE A 83 -0.69 13.45 -19.03
CA ILE A 83 -0.46 13.27 -17.59
C ILE A 83 -1.34 14.21 -16.78
N LEU A 84 -1.50 15.46 -17.22
CA LEU A 84 -2.38 16.44 -16.60
C LEU A 84 -3.84 15.97 -16.62
N GLY A 85 -4.34 15.46 -17.75
CA GLY A 85 -5.70 14.90 -17.83
C GLY A 85 -5.92 13.77 -16.84
N LEU A 86 -5.01 12.79 -16.79
CA LEU A 86 -5.08 11.67 -15.84
C LEU A 86 -5.00 12.13 -14.37
N SER A 87 -4.07 13.04 -14.07
CA SER A 87 -3.82 13.54 -12.72
C SER A 87 -4.95 14.46 -12.25
N ALA A 88 -5.53 15.26 -13.15
CA ALA A 88 -6.67 16.12 -12.87
C ALA A 88 -7.91 15.29 -12.53
N THR A 89 -8.15 14.17 -13.21
CA THR A 89 -9.24 13.26 -12.86
C THR A 89 -9.09 12.71 -11.45
N LEU A 90 -7.89 12.24 -11.09
CA LEU A 90 -7.61 11.81 -9.72
C LEU A 90 -7.80 12.96 -8.73
N PHE A 91 -7.30 14.16 -9.04
CA PHE A 91 -7.38 15.30 -8.15
C PHE A 91 -8.82 15.76 -7.91
N VAL A 92 -9.61 15.87 -8.97
CA VAL A 92 -11.00 16.33 -8.90
C VAL A 92 -11.85 15.32 -8.13
N LEU A 93 -11.78 14.04 -8.50
CA LEU A 93 -12.62 13.01 -7.90
C LEU A 93 -12.23 12.66 -6.46
N LYS A 94 -10.98 12.88 -6.07
CA LYS A 94 -10.49 12.50 -4.73
C LYS A 94 -10.33 13.69 -3.76
N TYR A 95 -10.01 14.89 -4.25
CA TYR A 95 -9.59 15.99 -3.39
C TYR A 95 -10.40 17.28 -3.54
N ALA A 96 -11.22 17.44 -4.60
CA ALA A 96 -11.88 18.72 -4.87
C ALA A 96 -12.76 19.19 -3.70
N PHE A 97 -13.50 18.27 -3.07
CA PHE A 97 -14.32 18.57 -1.91
C PHE A 97 -13.47 19.05 -0.72
N ASN A 98 -12.56 18.21 -0.24
CA ASN A 98 -11.72 18.50 0.93
C ASN A 98 -10.85 19.77 0.75
N MET A 99 -10.30 19.99 -0.45
CA MET A 99 -9.53 21.20 -0.77
C MET A 99 -10.43 22.43 -0.86
N GLY A 100 -11.63 22.26 -1.43
CA GLY A 100 -12.64 23.31 -1.48
C GLY A 100 -13.05 23.78 -0.08
N GLU A 101 -13.38 22.85 0.82
CA GLU A 101 -13.71 23.15 2.22
C GLU A 101 -12.56 23.84 2.96
N LEU A 102 -11.33 23.39 2.74
CA LEU A 102 -10.15 24.03 3.33
C LEU A 102 -9.98 25.48 2.83
N ILE A 103 -10.12 25.73 1.53
CA ILE A 103 -10.02 27.08 0.97
C ILE A 103 -11.18 27.95 1.47
N SER A 104 -12.40 27.40 1.51
CA SER A 104 -13.58 28.10 1.99
C SER A 104 -13.41 28.52 3.45
N SER A 105 -12.90 27.63 4.31
CA SER A 105 -12.65 27.94 5.72
C SER A 105 -11.51 28.95 5.91
N LEU A 106 -10.41 28.83 5.15
CA LEU A 106 -9.29 29.78 5.21
C LEU A 106 -9.65 31.18 4.74
N LEU A 107 -10.52 31.28 3.74
CA LEU A 107 -11.00 32.56 3.21
C LEU A 107 -12.27 33.07 3.90
N ALA A 108 -12.75 32.37 4.95
CA ALA A 108 -14.02 32.62 5.62
C ALA A 108 -15.22 32.77 4.66
N LEU A 109 -15.18 32.02 3.56
CA LEU A 109 -16.28 31.91 2.61
C LEU A 109 -17.26 30.85 3.13
N ASN A 110 -18.54 31.19 3.21
CA ASN A 110 -19.61 30.23 3.50
C ASN A 110 -20.15 29.63 2.19
N ALA A 111 -19.26 29.09 1.36
CA ALA A 111 -19.65 28.50 0.08
C ALA A 111 -20.18 27.07 0.30
N ASN A 112 -21.34 26.76 -0.30
CA ASN A 112 -21.82 25.37 -0.34
C ASN A 112 -21.08 24.61 -1.45
N LEU A 113 -20.22 23.68 -1.05
CA LEU A 113 -19.37 22.89 -1.94
C LEU A 113 -19.81 21.43 -2.05
N SER A 114 -21.02 21.08 -1.60
CA SER A 114 -21.53 19.70 -1.65
C SER A 114 -21.60 19.12 -3.07
N TRP A 115 -21.67 19.97 -4.10
CA TRP A 115 -21.59 19.54 -5.50
C TRP A 115 -20.20 19.00 -5.91
N LEU A 116 -19.17 19.22 -5.09
CA LEU A 116 -17.83 18.63 -5.22
C LEU A 116 -17.66 17.35 -4.39
N ASP A 117 -18.61 17.01 -3.51
CA ASP A 117 -18.59 15.78 -2.71
C ASP A 117 -18.93 14.57 -3.58
N LEU A 118 -17.93 14.16 -4.36
CA LEU A 118 -18.03 13.07 -5.30
C LEU A 118 -17.75 11.76 -4.57
N VAL A 119 -18.59 10.77 -4.86
CA VAL A 119 -18.49 9.45 -4.23
C VAL A 119 -17.10 8.84 -4.49
N PRO A 120 -16.42 8.33 -3.43
CA PRO A 120 -15.12 7.70 -3.58
C PRO A 120 -15.15 6.53 -4.56
N ILE A 121 -14.20 6.51 -5.50
CA ILE A 121 -14.08 5.43 -6.48
C ILE A 121 -12.93 4.51 -6.07
N MET A 122 -13.29 3.31 -5.63
CA MET A 122 -12.31 2.28 -5.27
C MET A 122 -11.32 2.02 -6.40
N GLY A 123 -10.03 2.00 -6.08
CA GLY A 123 -8.96 1.73 -7.03
C GLY A 123 -8.57 2.88 -7.95
N LEU A 124 -9.23 4.05 -7.86
CA LEU A 124 -8.97 5.24 -8.70
C LEU A 124 -7.50 5.63 -8.75
N SER A 125 -6.87 5.68 -7.58
CA SER A 125 -5.46 5.99 -7.46
C SER A 125 -4.57 4.95 -8.17
N TYR A 126 -4.87 3.66 -8.04
CA TYR A 126 -4.03 2.58 -8.58
C TYR A 126 -4.08 2.50 -10.12
N PHE A 127 -5.28 2.58 -10.71
CA PHE A 127 -5.38 2.56 -12.18
C PHE A 127 -4.84 3.85 -12.80
N THR A 128 -4.97 4.99 -12.12
CA THR A 128 -4.40 6.26 -12.60
C THR A 128 -2.87 6.23 -12.58
N LEU A 129 -2.25 5.73 -11.50
CA LEU A 129 -0.80 5.54 -11.44
C LEU A 129 -0.29 4.54 -12.49
N SER A 130 -1.05 3.47 -12.74
CA SER A 130 -0.72 2.49 -13.79
C SER A 130 -0.76 3.12 -15.18
N ALA A 131 -1.80 3.91 -15.46
CA ALA A 131 -1.94 4.67 -16.71
C ALA A 131 -0.81 5.70 -16.91
N ILE A 132 -0.49 6.50 -15.88
CA ILE A 132 0.60 7.48 -15.92
C ILE A 132 1.94 6.77 -16.14
N GLY A 133 2.21 5.67 -15.42
CA GLY A 133 3.43 4.89 -15.58
C GLY A 133 3.60 4.37 -17.00
N TYR A 134 2.53 3.83 -17.60
CA TYR A 134 2.54 3.38 -19.00
C TYR A 134 2.84 4.52 -19.98
N VAL A 135 2.19 5.67 -19.82
CA VAL A 135 2.41 6.86 -20.67
C VAL A 135 3.84 7.38 -20.55
N LEU A 136 4.39 7.42 -19.32
CA LEU A 136 5.76 7.86 -19.07
C LEU A 136 6.78 6.90 -19.70
N ASP A 137 6.58 5.59 -19.61
CA ASP A 137 7.48 4.62 -20.23
C ASP A 137 7.50 4.75 -21.78
N VAL A 138 6.34 5.02 -22.40
CA VAL A 138 6.24 5.32 -23.84
C VAL A 138 6.92 6.67 -24.16
N ARG A 139 6.75 7.69 -23.32
CA ARG A 139 7.47 8.97 -23.44
C ARG A 139 8.99 8.81 -23.27
N TRP A 140 9.45 7.84 -22.51
CA TRP A 140 10.87 7.55 -22.37
C TRP A 140 11.38 6.55 -23.40
N GLN A 141 10.54 6.15 -24.37
CA GLN A 141 10.93 5.22 -25.42
C GLN A 141 11.43 3.86 -24.86
N MET A 142 10.98 3.48 -23.65
CA MET A 142 11.33 2.19 -23.06
C MET A 142 10.73 1.03 -23.85
N TYR A 143 9.56 1.26 -24.48
CA TYR A 143 8.90 0.38 -25.42
C TYR A 143 7.88 1.17 -26.28
N PRO A 144 7.49 0.65 -27.47
CA PRO A 144 6.49 1.29 -28.32
C PRO A 144 5.08 1.26 -27.70
N ALA A 145 4.21 2.16 -28.15
CA ALA A 145 2.83 2.19 -27.68
C ALA A 145 2.07 0.94 -28.15
N GLU A 146 1.36 0.29 -27.23
CA GLU A 146 0.54 -0.88 -27.53
C GLU A 146 -0.60 -0.51 -28.47
N ARG A 147 -0.80 -1.32 -29.52
CA ARG A 147 -1.82 -1.11 -30.55
C ARG A 147 -3.13 -1.81 -30.23
N ASN A 148 -3.10 -2.78 -29.33
CA ASN A 148 -4.31 -3.45 -28.88
C ASN A 148 -4.91 -2.74 -27.66
N ILE A 149 -5.97 -1.95 -27.89
CA ILE A 149 -6.68 -1.22 -26.83
C ILE A 149 -7.18 -2.15 -25.71
N ALA A 150 -7.56 -3.39 -26.02
CA ALA A 150 -8.02 -4.35 -25.02
C ALA A 150 -6.88 -4.80 -24.08
N THR A 151 -5.65 -4.87 -24.58
CA THR A 151 -4.46 -5.15 -23.76
C THR A 151 -4.17 -4.00 -22.80
N VAL A 152 -4.27 -2.75 -23.28
CA VAL A 152 -4.11 -1.55 -22.43
C VAL A 152 -5.23 -1.48 -21.39
N ALA A 153 -6.47 -1.71 -21.79
CA ALA A 153 -7.61 -1.74 -20.88
C ALA A 153 -7.47 -2.83 -19.81
N LEU A 154 -7.05 -4.04 -20.19
CA LEU A 154 -6.83 -5.11 -19.23
C LEU A 154 -5.71 -4.77 -18.25
N PHE A 155 -4.61 -4.18 -18.70
CA PHE A 155 -3.53 -3.75 -17.81
C PHE A 155 -4.03 -2.72 -16.77
N ILE A 156 -4.75 -1.69 -17.23
CA ILE A 156 -5.24 -0.61 -16.34
C ILE A 156 -6.30 -1.12 -15.37
N TYR A 157 -7.20 -1.98 -15.84
CA TYR A 157 -8.38 -2.42 -15.09
C TYR A 157 -8.29 -3.84 -14.54
N TYR A 158 -7.12 -4.47 -14.47
CA TYR A 158 -7.05 -5.85 -14.00
C TYR A 158 -7.59 -6.02 -12.57
N PHE A 159 -8.75 -6.65 -12.42
CA PHE A 159 -9.48 -6.62 -11.13
C PHE A 159 -8.71 -7.14 -9.92
N PRO A 160 -7.81 -8.15 -10.00
CA PRO A 160 -7.05 -8.55 -8.83
C PRO A 160 -6.17 -7.40 -8.35
N GLN A 161 -5.56 -6.65 -9.26
CA GLN A 161 -4.63 -5.58 -8.91
C GLN A 161 -5.34 -4.31 -8.41
N VAL A 162 -6.48 -3.94 -8.96
CA VAL A 162 -6.92 -2.53 -8.86
C VAL A 162 -7.62 -2.19 -7.55
N VAL A 163 -8.13 -3.18 -6.80
CA VAL A 163 -8.78 -2.93 -5.50
C VAL A 163 -7.81 -2.22 -4.55
N SER A 164 -6.58 -2.73 -4.45
CA SER A 164 -5.53 -2.22 -3.55
C SER A 164 -4.12 -2.71 -3.91
N GLY A 165 -4.02 -3.50 -4.98
CA GLY A 165 -2.90 -4.36 -5.33
C GLY A 165 -1.65 -3.63 -5.78
N PRO A 166 -0.57 -4.38 -6.04
CA PRO A 166 0.71 -3.79 -6.35
C PRO A 166 0.66 -2.93 -7.62
N VAL A 167 1.37 -1.81 -7.63
CA VAL A 167 1.51 -0.96 -8.82
C VAL A 167 2.45 -1.63 -9.80
N THR A 168 1.88 -2.33 -10.80
CA THR A 168 2.65 -3.10 -11.78
C THR A 168 3.20 -2.24 -12.92
N ARG A 169 4.22 -2.77 -13.61
CA ARG A 169 4.75 -2.20 -14.85
C ARG A 169 4.09 -2.88 -16.04
N PHE A 170 3.70 -2.08 -17.03
CA PHE A 170 3.04 -2.58 -18.24
C PHE A 170 3.89 -3.63 -18.96
N SER A 171 5.20 -3.40 -19.09
CA SER A 171 6.12 -4.34 -19.76
C SER A 171 6.11 -5.75 -19.13
N ALA A 172 6.09 -5.83 -17.80
CA ALA A 172 6.07 -7.10 -17.06
C ALA A 172 4.72 -7.82 -17.18
N MET A 173 3.62 -7.06 -17.20
CA MET A 173 2.28 -7.62 -17.26
C MET A 173 1.84 -7.98 -18.68
N ARG A 174 2.24 -7.18 -19.67
CA ARG A 174 1.93 -7.38 -21.10
C ARG A 174 2.31 -8.76 -21.58
N LYS A 175 3.51 -9.24 -21.24
CA LYS A 175 3.98 -10.56 -21.64
C LYS A 175 3.02 -11.66 -21.15
N GLN A 176 2.66 -11.60 -19.88
CA GLN A 176 1.78 -12.58 -19.22
C GLN A 176 0.32 -12.50 -19.70
N ILE A 177 -0.15 -11.32 -20.11
CA ILE A 177 -1.49 -11.13 -20.70
C ILE A 177 -1.59 -11.74 -22.12
N LEU A 178 -0.51 -11.63 -22.90
CA LEU A 178 -0.50 -12.04 -24.30
C LEU A 178 -0.19 -13.53 -24.47
N GLU A 179 0.59 -14.11 -23.56
CA GLU A 179 0.89 -15.53 -23.54
C GLU A 179 -0.33 -16.33 -23.05
N ARG A 180 -0.58 -17.47 -23.70
CA ARG A 180 -1.65 -18.38 -23.29
C ARG A 180 -1.17 -19.18 -22.07
N THR A 181 -1.99 -19.20 -21.02
CA THR A 181 -1.69 -19.94 -19.79
C THR A 181 -2.38 -21.30 -19.82
N ALA A 182 -1.63 -22.38 -19.62
CA ALA A 182 -2.18 -23.72 -19.41
C ALA A 182 -2.68 -23.89 -17.97
N LEU A 183 -3.62 -24.80 -17.75
CA LEU A 183 -4.03 -25.15 -16.38
C LEU A 183 -2.90 -25.96 -15.73
N GLU A 184 -2.27 -25.38 -14.72
CA GLU A 184 -1.18 -25.99 -13.97
C GLU A 184 -1.58 -26.12 -12.50
N TYR A 185 -1.47 -27.33 -11.97
CA TYR A 185 -1.80 -27.62 -10.56
C TYR A 185 -1.03 -26.72 -9.61
N ASP A 186 0.27 -26.50 -9.86
CA ASP A 186 1.14 -25.69 -9.00
C ASP A 186 0.67 -24.24 -8.88
N ASN A 187 0.15 -23.64 -9.96
CA ASN A 187 -0.37 -22.27 -9.94
C ASN A 187 -1.68 -22.19 -9.13
N ILE A 188 -2.55 -23.19 -9.27
CA ILE A 188 -3.80 -23.26 -8.52
C ILE A 188 -3.52 -23.50 -7.03
N GLU A 189 -2.66 -24.46 -6.69
CA GLU A 189 -2.28 -24.77 -5.31
C GLU A 189 -1.63 -23.55 -4.63
N TYR A 190 -0.64 -22.93 -5.29
CA TYR A 190 0.02 -21.73 -4.80
C TYR A 190 -0.99 -20.59 -4.60
N GLY A 191 -1.84 -20.34 -5.59
CA GLY A 191 -2.82 -19.26 -5.54
C GLY A 191 -3.81 -19.41 -4.39
N LEU A 192 -4.40 -20.60 -4.23
CA LEU A 192 -5.34 -20.88 -3.15
C LEU A 192 -4.68 -20.79 -1.77
N ARG A 193 -3.47 -21.33 -1.61
CA ARG A 193 -2.74 -21.27 -0.33
C ARG A 193 -2.31 -19.86 0.03
N ARG A 194 -1.90 -19.05 -0.96
CA ARG A 194 -1.60 -17.63 -0.73
C ARG A 194 -2.86 -16.85 -0.34
N MET A 195 -3.99 -17.11 -0.98
CA MET A 195 -5.27 -16.52 -0.58
C MET A 195 -5.68 -16.90 0.85
N LEU A 196 -5.54 -18.17 1.23
CA LEU A 196 -5.85 -18.64 2.60
C LEU A 196 -5.02 -17.89 3.65
N TRP A 197 -3.72 -17.75 3.43
CA TRP A 197 -2.85 -16.96 4.30
C TRP A 197 -3.29 -15.49 4.39
N GLY A 198 -3.69 -14.91 3.26
CA GLY A 198 -4.23 -13.56 3.22
C GLY A 198 -5.54 -13.40 4.01
N TYR A 199 -6.45 -14.37 3.88
CA TYR A 199 -7.69 -14.43 4.65
C TYR A 199 -7.43 -14.60 6.15
N PHE A 200 -6.45 -15.43 6.53
CA PHE A 200 -6.06 -15.59 7.93
C PHE A 200 -5.55 -14.26 8.52
N LYS A 201 -4.60 -13.59 7.85
CA LYS A 201 -4.09 -12.30 8.31
C LYS A 201 -5.19 -11.25 8.44
N LYS A 202 -6.05 -11.13 7.43
CA LYS A 202 -7.10 -10.11 7.41
C LYS A 202 -8.24 -10.43 8.39
N LEU A 203 -8.87 -11.59 8.28
CA LEU A 203 -10.11 -11.91 9.00
C LEU A 203 -9.89 -12.41 10.43
N VAL A 204 -8.72 -12.98 10.72
CA VAL A 204 -8.42 -13.56 12.03
C VAL A 204 -7.54 -12.62 12.86
N ILE A 205 -6.43 -12.12 12.29
CA ILE A 205 -5.49 -11.27 13.04
C ILE A 205 -5.95 -9.82 13.06
N SER A 206 -6.03 -9.15 11.90
CA SER A 206 -6.25 -7.70 11.82
C SER A 206 -7.47 -7.23 12.61
N GLU A 207 -8.62 -7.85 12.40
CA GLU A 207 -9.88 -7.47 13.04
C GLU A 207 -9.85 -7.55 14.58
N ARG A 208 -9.00 -8.41 15.17
CA ARG A 208 -8.87 -8.49 16.63
C ARG A 208 -8.01 -7.37 17.19
N PHE A 209 -6.93 -7.03 16.50
CA PHE A 209 -6.12 -5.87 16.88
C PHE A 209 -6.88 -4.57 16.67
N ALA A 210 -7.77 -4.51 15.66
CA ALA A 210 -8.67 -3.37 15.45
C ALA A 210 -9.56 -3.08 16.65
N MET A 211 -10.03 -4.11 17.39
CA MET A 211 -10.83 -3.91 18.60
C MET A 211 -10.08 -3.12 19.69
N ILE A 212 -8.78 -3.37 19.85
CA ILE A 212 -7.93 -2.65 20.81
C ILE A 212 -7.74 -1.20 20.37
N VAL A 213 -7.42 -1.02 19.08
CA VAL A 213 -7.23 0.32 18.50
C VAL A 213 -8.49 1.16 18.67
N GLN A 214 -9.64 0.60 18.29
CA GLN A 214 -10.93 1.29 18.38
C GLN A 214 -11.28 1.62 19.83
N ALA A 215 -11.02 0.70 20.78
CA ALA A 215 -11.32 0.95 22.19
C ALA A 215 -10.59 2.18 22.74
N VAL A 216 -9.31 2.38 22.37
CA VAL A 216 -8.49 3.50 22.86
C VAL A 216 -8.73 4.77 22.05
N TYR A 217 -8.60 4.72 20.72
CA TYR A 217 -8.65 5.92 19.89
C TYR A 217 -10.06 6.50 19.70
N ALA A 218 -11.13 5.73 19.95
CA ALA A 218 -12.48 6.29 19.99
C ALA A 218 -12.77 7.08 21.27
N ASN A 219 -12.00 6.86 22.35
CA ASN A 219 -12.20 7.53 23.65
C ASN A 219 -10.85 7.84 24.33
N PRO A 220 -9.94 8.58 23.68
CA PRO A 220 -8.56 8.76 24.16
C PRO A 220 -8.49 9.39 25.56
N GLN A 221 -9.47 10.22 25.91
CA GLN A 221 -9.59 10.87 27.23
C GLN A 221 -9.76 9.88 28.41
N ASN A 222 -10.13 8.63 28.16
CA ASN A 222 -10.33 7.60 29.18
C ASN A 222 -9.08 6.73 29.41
N TYR A 223 -7.99 7.01 28.70
CA TYR A 223 -6.79 6.18 28.66
C TYR A 223 -5.53 7.02 28.88
N GLY A 224 -4.49 6.40 29.43
CA GLY A 224 -3.20 7.04 29.70
C GLY A 224 -2.19 6.84 28.56
N GLY A 225 -0.98 7.39 28.73
CA GLY A 225 0.07 7.32 27.71
C GLY A 225 0.48 5.90 27.35
N THR A 226 0.53 4.98 28.32
CA THR A 226 0.87 3.57 28.06
C THR A 226 -0.20 2.86 27.22
N ASP A 227 -1.48 3.16 27.46
CA ASP A 227 -2.58 2.60 26.69
C ASP A 227 -2.50 3.04 25.22
N ILE A 228 -2.15 4.31 24.96
CA ILE A 228 -1.95 4.86 23.61
C ILE A 228 -0.77 4.17 22.91
N VAL A 229 0.36 3.92 23.60
CA VAL A 229 1.49 3.18 23.02
C VAL A 229 1.06 1.77 22.60
N ILE A 230 0.34 1.06 23.48
CA ILE A 230 -0.17 -0.30 23.20
C ILE A 230 -1.14 -0.27 22.02
N ALA A 231 -2.07 0.68 21.99
CA ALA A 231 -3.00 0.84 20.87
C ALA A 231 -2.27 1.15 19.55
N THR A 232 -1.26 2.01 19.56
CA THR A 232 -0.45 2.33 18.36
C THR A 232 0.30 1.11 17.85
N LEU A 233 0.86 0.29 18.74
CA LEU A 233 1.51 -0.98 18.38
C LEU A 233 0.50 -2.00 17.85
N CYS A 234 -0.71 -2.04 18.39
CA CYS A 234 -1.79 -2.86 17.87
C CYS A 234 -2.22 -2.40 16.47
N TYR A 235 -2.26 -1.08 16.24
CA TYR A 235 -2.54 -0.51 14.92
C TYR A 235 -1.46 -0.87 13.90
N ALA A 236 -0.19 -0.93 14.30
CA ALA A 236 0.88 -1.43 13.44
C ALA A 236 0.58 -2.84 12.90
N ILE A 237 0.16 -3.73 13.79
CA ILE A 237 -0.18 -5.12 13.47
C ILE A 237 -1.45 -5.17 12.62
N GLN A 238 -2.49 -4.43 13.00
CA GLN A 238 -3.73 -4.32 12.25
C GLN A 238 -3.46 -3.86 10.82
N LEU A 239 -2.82 -2.70 10.64
CA LEU A 239 -2.53 -2.13 9.33
C LEU A 239 -1.68 -3.07 8.47
N TYR A 240 -0.66 -3.71 9.06
CA TYR A 240 0.16 -4.67 8.33
C TYR A 240 -0.63 -5.90 7.88
N THR A 241 -1.37 -6.52 8.80
CA THR A 241 -2.09 -7.78 8.51
C THR A 241 -3.32 -7.56 7.64
N ASP A 242 -3.96 -6.40 7.73
CA ASP A 242 -5.03 -5.99 6.80
C ASP A 242 -4.48 -5.83 5.38
N PHE A 243 -3.42 -5.02 5.23
CA PHE A 243 -2.93 -4.64 3.92
C PHE A 243 -2.13 -5.76 3.26
N SER A 244 -1.21 -6.37 3.99
CA SER A 244 -0.47 -7.55 3.52
C SER A 244 -1.40 -8.75 3.31
N GLY A 245 -2.47 -8.89 4.10
CA GLY A 245 -3.50 -9.90 3.87
C GLY A 245 -4.28 -9.68 2.57
N CYS A 246 -4.67 -8.43 2.28
CA CYS A 246 -5.27 -8.08 1.00
C CYS A 246 -4.31 -8.36 -0.16
N MET A 247 -3.03 -8.02 -0.02
CA MET A 247 -2.03 -8.30 -1.06
C MET A 247 -1.93 -9.79 -1.34
N ASP A 248 -1.94 -10.64 -0.33
CA ASP A 248 -1.86 -12.09 -0.53
C ASP A 248 -3.10 -12.65 -1.25
N ILE A 249 -4.29 -12.14 -0.94
CA ILE A 249 -5.51 -12.49 -1.68
C ILE A 249 -5.37 -12.07 -3.14
N VAL A 250 -4.84 -10.88 -3.41
CA VAL A 250 -4.63 -10.36 -4.77
C VAL A 250 -3.59 -11.17 -5.55
N LEU A 251 -2.42 -11.42 -4.95
CA LEU A 251 -1.35 -12.21 -5.54
C LEU A 251 -1.82 -13.64 -5.82
N GLY A 252 -2.52 -14.25 -4.86
CA GLY A 252 -3.05 -15.59 -4.99
C GLY A 252 -4.15 -15.69 -6.06
N THR A 253 -5.08 -14.71 -6.10
CA THR A 253 -6.09 -14.59 -7.15
C THR A 253 -5.46 -14.50 -8.54
N SER A 254 -4.42 -13.68 -8.68
CA SER A 254 -3.72 -13.51 -9.95
C SER A 254 -2.96 -14.78 -10.38
N ALA A 255 -2.39 -15.50 -9.41
CA ALA A 255 -1.73 -16.78 -9.67
C ALA A 255 -2.69 -17.85 -10.21
N LEU A 256 -3.98 -17.81 -9.85
CA LEU A 256 -5.00 -18.69 -10.45
C LEU A 256 -5.18 -18.48 -11.97
N PHE A 257 -4.70 -17.37 -12.52
CA PHE A 257 -4.69 -17.08 -13.96
C PHE A 257 -3.29 -17.20 -14.57
N GLY A 258 -2.32 -17.72 -13.81
CA GLY A 258 -0.90 -17.79 -14.18
C GLY A 258 -0.21 -16.44 -14.30
N ILE A 259 -0.81 -15.36 -13.79
CA ILE A 259 -0.21 -14.01 -13.81
C ILE A 259 0.46 -13.77 -12.45
N ARG A 260 1.79 -13.66 -12.46
CA ARG A 260 2.61 -13.35 -11.29
C ARG A 260 2.73 -11.84 -11.11
N LEU A 261 2.14 -11.35 -10.03
CA LEU A 261 2.24 -9.97 -9.59
C LEU A 261 3.43 -9.81 -8.61
N PRO A 262 4.06 -8.62 -8.57
CA PRO A 262 5.19 -8.36 -7.67
C PRO A 262 4.75 -8.20 -6.20
N GLU A 263 5.63 -8.61 -5.29
CA GLU A 263 5.40 -8.50 -3.84
C GLU A 263 5.33 -7.04 -3.38
N ASN A 264 4.41 -6.76 -2.46
CA ASN A 264 4.22 -5.43 -1.86
C ASN A 264 4.78 -5.32 -0.44
N PHE A 265 4.99 -6.46 0.23
CA PHE A 265 5.53 -6.53 1.59
C PHE A 265 6.63 -7.58 1.64
N ARG A 266 7.61 -7.38 2.52
CA ARG A 266 8.64 -8.39 2.83
C ARG A 266 9.13 -8.25 4.26
N ALA A 267 8.45 -8.88 5.22
CA ALA A 267 8.75 -8.81 6.65
C ALA A 267 9.20 -7.41 7.13
N PRO A 268 8.38 -6.35 6.96
CA PRO A 268 8.79 -4.96 7.19
C PRO A 268 9.19 -4.69 8.65
N PHE A 269 8.60 -5.39 9.62
CA PHE A 269 8.93 -5.23 11.04
C PHE A 269 10.24 -5.89 11.48
N PHE A 270 10.89 -6.65 10.59
CA PHE A 270 12.25 -7.15 10.79
C PHE A 270 13.33 -6.15 10.36
N SER A 271 12.95 -4.96 9.88
CA SER A 271 13.85 -3.89 9.47
C SER A 271 14.64 -3.30 10.63
N LYS A 272 15.94 -3.09 10.44
CA LYS A 272 16.84 -2.49 11.43
C LYS A 272 16.97 -0.97 11.29
N THR A 273 16.47 -0.42 10.18
CA THR A 273 16.50 1.02 9.87
C THR A 273 15.19 1.48 9.24
N VAL A 274 14.87 2.77 9.38
CA VAL A 274 13.70 3.40 8.74
C VAL A 274 13.77 3.27 7.21
N GLN A 275 14.97 3.38 6.63
CA GLN A 275 15.16 3.20 5.19
C GLN A 275 14.82 1.78 4.75
N GLU A 276 15.30 0.77 5.48
CA GLU A 276 14.99 -0.64 5.20
C GLU A 276 13.49 -0.93 5.33
N PHE A 277 12.81 -0.32 6.32
CA PHE A 277 11.36 -0.45 6.48
C PHE A 277 10.62 -0.03 5.21
N TRP A 278 10.91 1.14 4.64
CA TRP A 278 10.25 1.62 3.41
C TRP A 278 10.67 0.86 2.15
N GLN A 279 11.76 0.09 2.19
CA GLN A 279 12.12 -0.85 1.12
C GLN A 279 11.37 -2.19 1.21
N ARG A 280 10.74 -2.46 2.35
CA ARG A 280 10.00 -3.69 2.65
C ARG A 280 8.50 -3.46 2.83
N TRP A 281 8.06 -2.21 2.97
CA TRP A 281 6.68 -1.78 3.12
C TRP A 281 6.17 -1.11 1.84
N HIS A 282 5.03 -1.57 1.33
CA HIS A 282 4.38 -1.03 0.13
C HIS A 282 5.35 -0.84 -1.06
N ILE A 283 6.13 -1.89 -1.33
CA ILE A 283 7.33 -1.89 -2.18
C ILE A 283 7.04 -1.31 -3.56
N THR A 284 5.94 -1.73 -4.20
CA THR A 284 5.64 -1.31 -5.57
C THR A 284 5.31 0.16 -5.69
N LEU A 285 4.59 0.74 -4.71
CA LEU A 285 4.32 2.17 -4.66
C LEU A 285 5.61 2.97 -4.45
N GLY A 286 6.45 2.54 -3.50
CA GLY A 286 7.74 3.16 -3.25
C GLY A 286 8.65 3.15 -4.49
N LEU A 287 8.71 2.03 -5.22
CA LEU A 287 9.44 1.93 -6.48
C LEU A 287 8.81 2.81 -7.58
N TRP A 288 7.48 2.87 -7.67
CA TRP A 288 6.80 3.73 -8.63
C TRP A 288 7.18 5.20 -8.43
N PHE A 289 7.05 5.74 -7.21
CA PHE A 289 7.43 7.13 -6.94
C PHE A 289 8.93 7.37 -7.10
N LYS A 290 9.77 6.41 -6.70
CA LYS A 290 11.21 6.53 -6.89
C LYS A 290 11.58 6.66 -8.38
N ASP A 291 11.01 5.79 -9.22
CA ASP A 291 11.37 5.70 -10.63
C ASP A 291 10.69 6.78 -11.49
N TYR A 292 9.43 7.11 -11.21
CA TYR A 292 8.65 8.06 -12.01
C TYR A 292 8.69 9.50 -11.50
N VAL A 293 9.08 9.73 -10.25
CA VAL A 293 9.11 11.08 -9.64
C VAL A 293 10.52 11.44 -9.17
N MET A 294 11.07 10.71 -8.20
CA MET A 294 12.30 11.12 -7.52
C MET A 294 13.50 11.16 -8.47
N TYR A 295 13.76 10.08 -9.22
CA TYR A 295 14.90 10.04 -10.14
C TYR A 295 14.79 11.11 -11.25
N PRO A 296 13.66 11.25 -11.96
CA PRO A 296 13.48 12.33 -12.94
C PRO A 296 13.69 13.73 -12.37
N VAL A 297 13.18 14.01 -11.16
CA VAL A 297 13.39 15.29 -10.48
C VAL A 297 14.87 15.48 -10.16
N GLN A 298 15.54 14.46 -9.62
CA GLN A 298 16.95 14.54 -9.22
C GLN A 298 17.90 14.85 -10.38
N ILE A 299 17.63 14.31 -11.57
CA ILE A 299 18.45 14.54 -12.78
C ILE A 299 18.00 15.75 -13.60
N SER A 300 16.92 16.43 -13.20
CA SER A 300 16.39 17.59 -13.91
C SER A 300 17.39 18.76 -13.94
N THR A 301 17.31 19.59 -14.98
CA THR A 301 18.19 20.75 -15.15
C THR A 301 18.25 21.67 -13.92
N PRO A 302 17.13 22.01 -13.24
CA PRO A 302 17.18 22.80 -12.00
C PRO A 302 17.97 22.11 -10.88
N MET A 303 17.75 20.80 -10.65
CA MET A 303 18.44 20.06 -9.60
C MET A 303 19.94 19.89 -9.88
N VAL A 304 20.32 19.68 -11.15
CA VAL A 304 21.73 19.63 -11.56
C VAL A 304 22.42 20.98 -11.34
N LYS A 305 21.76 22.09 -11.67
CA LYS A 305 22.28 23.45 -11.42
C LYS A 305 22.43 23.71 -9.92
N LEU A 306 21.42 23.35 -9.12
CA LEU A 306 21.46 23.45 -7.66
C LEU A 306 22.64 22.65 -7.08
N GLY A 307 22.82 21.40 -7.52
CA GLY A 307 23.94 20.56 -7.09
C GLY A 307 25.31 21.16 -7.43
N LYS A 308 25.47 21.76 -8.62
CA LYS A 308 26.70 22.45 -9.03
C LYS A 308 26.98 23.68 -8.16
N PHE A 309 25.96 24.50 -7.90
CA PHE A 309 26.06 25.67 -7.02
C PHE A 309 26.47 25.26 -5.60
N CYS A 310 25.74 24.31 -5.00
CA CYS A 310 26.05 23.82 -3.65
C CYS A 310 27.43 23.17 -3.57
N LYS A 311 27.88 22.48 -4.64
CA LYS A 311 29.23 21.92 -4.71
C LYS A 311 30.31 23.01 -4.67
N GLN A 312 30.09 24.14 -5.35
CA GLN A 312 31.03 25.25 -5.39
C GLN A 312 31.11 25.99 -4.05
N GLN A 313 29.98 26.21 -3.38
CA GLN A 313 29.92 26.98 -2.14
C GLN A 313 30.22 26.15 -0.88
N TYR A 314 29.77 24.90 -0.83
CA TYR A 314 29.76 24.07 0.39
C TYR A 314 30.44 22.70 0.23
N GLY A 315 31.11 22.48 -0.91
CA GLY A 315 31.90 21.28 -1.18
C GLY A 315 31.12 20.09 -1.74
N LYS A 316 31.88 19.06 -2.15
CA LYS A 316 31.39 17.89 -2.93
C LYS A 316 30.30 17.08 -2.22
N LYS A 317 30.33 16.99 -0.89
CA LYS A 317 29.35 16.22 -0.09
C LYS A 317 27.97 16.90 -0.12
N VAL A 318 27.93 18.21 0.15
CA VAL A 318 26.69 19.00 0.15
C VAL A 318 26.11 19.10 -1.26
N GLY A 319 26.94 19.31 -2.28
CA GLY A 319 26.50 19.35 -3.68
C GLY A 319 25.82 18.08 -4.20
N LYS A 320 26.08 16.91 -3.57
CA LYS A 320 25.37 15.66 -3.86
C LYS A 320 24.11 15.47 -3.01
N LYS A 321 24.18 15.82 -1.72
CA LYS A 321 23.07 15.59 -0.77
C LYS A 321 21.89 16.54 -0.96
N VAL A 322 22.12 17.80 -1.31
CA VAL A 322 21.03 18.78 -1.47
C VAL A 322 20.03 18.38 -2.58
N PRO A 323 20.46 18.09 -3.83
CA PRO A 323 19.52 17.63 -4.85
C PRO A 323 18.79 16.34 -4.47
N PHE A 324 19.46 15.43 -3.77
CA PHE A 324 18.87 14.19 -3.26
C PHE A 324 17.75 14.48 -2.26
N TYR A 325 17.99 15.31 -1.24
CA TYR A 325 16.97 15.64 -0.23
C TYR A 325 15.81 16.43 -0.81
N VAL A 326 16.05 17.37 -1.73
CA VAL A 326 14.96 18.10 -2.41
C VAL A 326 14.09 17.12 -3.21
N SER A 327 14.71 16.18 -3.93
CA SER A 327 13.97 15.16 -4.69
C SER A 327 13.21 14.21 -3.77
N MET A 328 13.78 13.87 -2.61
CA MET A 328 13.14 13.05 -1.58
C MET A 328 11.94 13.79 -0.95
N LEU A 329 12.06 15.09 -0.67
CA LEU A 329 10.94 15.92 -0.20
C LEU A 329 9.79 15.96 -1.21
N VAL A 330 10.09 16.10 -2.50
CA VAL A 330 9.07 16.05 -3.56
C VAL A 330 8.40 14.68 -3.61
N LEU A 331 9.17 13.59 -3.50
CA LEU A 331 8.62 12.24 -3.45
C LEU A 331 7.66 12.06 -2.27
N TRP A 332 8.09 12.40 -1.05
CA TRP A 332 7.28 12.22 0.14
C TRP A 332 6.07 13.15 0.16
N PHE A 333 6.22 14.40 -0.31
CA PHE A 333 5.10 15.32 -0.48
C PHE A 333 4.00 14.70 -1.37
N LEU A 334 4.38 14.15 -2.52
CA LEU A 334 3.43 13.54 -3.44
C LEU A 334 2.84 12.23 -2.92
N ILE A 335 3.59 11.44 -2.13
CA ILE A 335 3.04 10.30 -1.38
C ILE A 335 2.00 10.78 -0.36
N GLY A 336 2.27 11.87 0.35
CA GLY A 336 1.33 12.48 1.29
C GLY A 336 0.02 12.89 0.63
N VAL A 337 0.13 13.67 -0.45
CA VAL A 337 -1.02 14.06 -1.27
C VAL A 337 -1.76 12.82 -1.79
N TRP A 338 -1.03 11.78 -2.22
CA TRP A 338 -1.63 10.54 -2.70
C TRP A 338 -2.43 9.79 -1.63
N HIS A 339 -1.98 9.77 -0.38
CA HIS A 339 -2.71 9.13 0.73
C HIS A 339 -3.99 9.91 1.05
N GLY A 340 -3.90 11.23 1.18
CA GLY A 340 -5.07 12.06 1.45
C GLY A 340 -4.71 13.54 1.58
N CYS A 341 -5.69 14.41 1.36
CA CYS A 341 -5.54 15.86 1.48
C CYS A 341 -5.84 16.41 2.87
N THR A 342 -6.16 15.56 3.85
CA THR A 342 -6.31 15.99 5.24
C THR A 342 -4.93 16.20 5.89
N ALA A 343 -4.85 17.14 6.82
CA ALA A 343 -3.59 17.50 7.45
C ALA A 343 -2.95 16.33 8.22
N HIS A 344 -3.74 15.50 8.90
CA HIS A 344 -3.21 14.39 9.70
C HIS A 344 -2.62 13.28 8.81
N TYR A 345 -3.26 12.93 7.69
CA TYR A 345 -2.69 11.97 6.73
C TYR A 345 -1.41 12.51 6.11
N PHE A 346 -1.38 13.79 5.74
CA PHE A 346 -0.18 14.40 5.18
C PHE A 346 0.99 14.39 6.18
N VAL A 347 0.74 14.71 7.44
CA VAL A 347 1.76 14.63 8.51
C VAL A 347 2.26 13.19 8.68
N ALA A 348 1.34 12.23 8.78
CA ALA A 348 1.64 10.82 8.98
C ALA A 348 2.42 10.17 7.84
N SER A 349 2.03 10.46 6.59
CA SER A 349 2.53 9.75 5.40
C SER A 349 3.62 10.48 4.64
N ALA A 350 3.80 11.81 4.83
CA ALA A 350 4.85 12.58 4.20
C ALA A 350 5.85 13.16 5.21
N LEU A 351 5.36 14.01 6.12
CA LEU A 351 6.24 14.85 6.94
C LEU A 351 7.09 14.02 7.91
N VAL A 352 6.45 13.16 8.71
CA VAL A 352 7.16 12.34 9.71
C VAL A 352 8.12 11.34 9.05
N PRO A 353 7.71 10.51 8.06
CA PRO A 353 8.63 9.59 7.37
C PRO A 353 9.82 10.28 6.72
N CYS A 354 9.58 11.39 6.01
CA CYS A 354 10.65 12.13 5.35
C CYS A 354 11.64 12.71 6.37
N THR A 355 11.13 13.26 7.48
CA THR A 355 11.95 13.81 8.56
C THR A 355 12.80 12.73 9.22
N LEU A 356 12.21 11.56 9.52
CA LEU A 356 12.93 10.42 10.08
C LEU A 356 14.06 9.94 9.16
N LEU A 357 13.82 9.87 7.85
CA LEU A 357 14.85 9.48 6.87
C LEU A 357 15.97 10.52 6.77
N MET A 358 15.64 11.81 6.73
CA MET A 358 16.64 12.89 6.70
C MET A 358 17.50 12.90 7.97
N ILE A 359 16.88 12.78 9.14
CA ILE A 359 17.59 12.71 10.42
C ILE A 359 18.48 11.46 10.46
N SER A 360 17.97 10.31 10.01
CA SER A 360 18.75 9.06 9.97
C SER A 360 19.99 9.18 9.08
N ASP A 361 19.90 9.80 7.91
CA ASP A 361 21.05 9.96 7.00
C ASP A 361 22.03 11.05 7.49
N LEU A 362 21.52 12.21 7.94
CA LEU A 362 22.35 13.31 8.46
C LEU A 362 23.06 12.94 9.77
N GLY A 363 22.34 12.27 10.68
CA GLY A 363 22.84 11.86 11.99
C GLY A 363 23.58 10.52 11.98
N SER A 364 23.70 9.84 10.83
CA SER A 364 24.31 8.50 10.71
C SER A 364 25.66 8.36 11.42
N SER A 365 26.56 9.34 11.27
CA SER A 365 27.87 9.34 11.94
C SER A 365 27.77 9.47 13.46
N TYR A 366 26.80 10.24 13.97
CA TYR A 366 26.57 10.40 15.40
C TYR A 366 25.94 9.14 16.00
N PHE A 367 24.88 8.62 15.37
CA PHE A 367 24.20 7.41 15.82
C PHE A 367 25.11 6.18 15.79
N THR A 368 26.01 6.09 14.81
CA THR A 368 27.01 5.00 14.76
C THR A 368 27.97 5.07 15.95
N LYS A 369 28.49 6.26 16.28
CA LYS A 369 29.37 6.45 17.45
C LYS A 369 28.65 6.18 18.77
N MET A 370 27.42 6.65 18.90
CA MET A 370 26.60 6.41 20.09
C MET A 370 26.32 4.91 20.29
N GLY A 371 26.03 4.20 19.19
CA GLY A 371 25.85 2.75 19.22
C GLY A 371 27.12 1.96 19.57
N GLN A 372 28.30 2.49 19.21
CA GLN A 372 29.59 1.89 19.53
C GLN A 372 29.94 1.86 21.02
N ASN A 373 29.30 2.73 21.81
CA ASN A 373 29.57 2.84 23.25
C ASN A 373 28.62 1.98 24.10
N LEU A 374 27.74 1.18 23.48
CA LEU A 374 26.77 0.37 24.19
C LEU A 374 27.30 -1.05 24.45
N PRO A 375 27.18 -1.58 25.68
CA PRO A 375 27.83 -2.83 26.08
C PRO A 375 27.27 -4.08 25.39
N TRP A 376 26.09 -3.99 24.77
CA TRP A 376 25.44 -5.09 24.04
C TRP A 376 25.64 -5.02 22.51
N GLN A 377 26.48 -4.11 22.00
CA GLN A 377 26.72 -3.98 20.56
C GLN A 377 27.39 -5.23 19.96
N ASP A 378 28.32 -5.84 20.70
CA ASP A 378 29.05 -7.04 20.25
C ASP A 378 28.13 -8.28 20.12
N ASN A 379 26.99 -8.27 20.81
CA ASN A 379 25.97 -9.30 20.65
C ASN A 379 25.04 -8.96 19.48
N SER A 380 25.37 -9.50 18.31
CA SER A 380 24.65 -9.24 17.05
C SER A 380 23.14 -9.50 17.14
N LEU A 381 22.70 -10.50 17.91
CA LEU A 381 21.27 -10.81 18.06
C LEU A 381 20.53 -9.78 18.91
N ILE A 382 21.09 -9.39 20.06
CA ILE A 382 20.49 -8.37 20.94
C ILE A 382 20.48 -7.03 20.20
N TRP A 383 21.60 -6.66 19.60
CA TRP A 383 21.74 -5.42 18.84
C TRP A 383 20.76 -5.33 17.66
N ASP A 384 20.58 -6.42 16.92
CA ASP A 384 19.63 -6.49 15.81
C ASP A 384 18.19 -6.28 16.29
N ASN A 385 17.79 -6.94 17.38
CA ASN A 385 16.44 -6.82 17.93
C ASN A 385 16.18 -5.43 18.53
N VAL A 386 17.17 -4.81 19.18
CA VAL A 386 17.07 -3.43 19.64
C VAL A 386 16.87 -2.47 18.46
N ASN A 387 17.60 -2.67 17.36
CA ASN A 387 17.43 -1.83 16.16
C ASN A 387 16.07 -2.04 15.47
N ARG A 388 15.55 -3.26 15.47
CA ARG A 388 14.20 -3.57 14.99
C ARG A 388 13.14 -2.89 15.83
N LEU A 389 13.22 -3.01 17.16
CA LEU A 389 12.29 -2.35 18.08
C LEU A 389 12.34 -0.83 17.94
N LYS A 390 13.55 -0.25 17.90
CA LYS A 390 13.73 1.19 17.64
C LYS A 390 13.07 1.62 16.34
N THR A 391 13.28 0.88 15.25
CA THR A 391 12.67 1.18 13.95
C THR A 391 11.16 1.11 14.01
N LEU A 392 10.60 0.07 14.63
CA LEU A 392 9.16 -0.08 14.83
C LEU A 392 8.57 1.12 15.60
N LEU A 393 9.17 1.48 16.74
CA LEU A 393 8.71 2.61 17.57
C LEU A 393 8.76 3.95 16.80
N LEU A 394 9.81 4.18 16.01
CA LEU A 394 9.91 5.38 15.17
C LEU A 394 8.82 5.42 14.09
N ILE A 395 8.52 4.28 13.46
CA ILE A 395 7.44 4.20 12.46
C ILE A 395 6.08 4.39 13.12
N CYS A 396 5.86 3.86 14.33
CA CYS A 396 4.61 4.04 15.08
C CYS A 396 4.26 5.51 15.32
N ILE A 397 5.24 6.43 15.40
CA ILE A 397 4.98 7.88 15.49
C ILE A 397 4.13 8.36 14.30
N CYS A 398 4.37 7.82 13.09
CA CYS A 398 3.57 8.13 11.91
C CYS A 398 2.10 7.76 12.12
N TRP A 399 1.86 6.62 12.76
CA TRP A 399 0.53 6.04 12.92
C TRP A 399 -0.29 6.64 14.05
N VAL A 400 0.35 7.28 15.04
CA VAL A 400 -0.38 8.07 16.05
C VAL A 400 -1.25 9.14 15.38
N PHE A 401 -0.70 9.85 14.39
CA PHE A 401 -1.44 10.88 13.65
C PHE A 401 -2.56 10.31 12.77
N VAL A 402 -2.40 9.09 12.26
CA VAL A 402 -3.45 8.42 11.50
C VAL A 402 -4.62 8.08 12.43
N CYS A 403 -4.33 7.49 13.59
CA CYS A 403 -5.36 7.03 14.51
C CYS A 403 -6.07 8.17 15.26
N ALA A 404 -5.40 9.30 15.45
CA ALA A 404 -5.96 10.43 16.19
C ALA A 404 -6.90 11.33 15.34
N GLU A 405 -7.03 11.06 14.03
CA GLU A 405 -7.92 11.75 13.08
C GLU A 405 -7.76 13.28 12.97
N SER A 406 -6.81 13.89 13.68
CA SER A 406 -6.44 15.30 13.56
C SER A 406 -5.01 15.56 14.03
N VAL A 407 -4.38 16.62 13.52
CA VAL A 407 -3.02 17.00 13.93
C VAL A 407 -2.98 17.41 15.42
N PRO A 408 -3.90 18.24 15.94
CA PRO A 408 -3.91 18.59 17.36
C PRO A 408 -4.09 17.36 18.26
N ALA A 409 -5.03 16.46 17.95
CA ALA A 409 -5.23 15.25 18.75
C ALA A 409 -4.00 14.33 18.70
N GLY A 410 -3.35 14.21 17.54
CA GLY A 410 -2.09 13.46 17.44
C GLY A 410 -0.96 14.06 18.29
N MET A 411 -0.88 15.39 18.38
CA MET A 411 0.09 16.07 19.25
C MET A 411 -0.23 15.86 20.74
N VAL A 412 -1.51 15.89 21.12
CA VAL A 412 -1.95 15.58 22.49
C VAL A 412 -1.59 14.12 22.83
N ALA A 413 -1.89 13.18 21.95
CA ALA A 413 -1.53 11.78 22.14
C ALA A 413 -0.01 11.57 22.30
N LEU A 414 0.81 12.26 21.50
CA LEU A 414 2.28 12.23 21.66
C LEU A 414 2.73 12.85 22.99
N TYR A 415 2.08 13.92 23.43
CA TYR A 415 2.36 14.53 24.73
C TYR A 415 2.03 13.55 25.87
N ASP A 416 0.86 12.92 25.84
CA ASP A 416 0.42 11.95 26.85
C ASP A 416 1.33 10.71 26.90
N ILE A 417 1.81 10.23 25.75
CA ILE A 417 2.82 9.16 25.69
C ILE A 417 4.10 9.55 26.44
N LEU A 418 4.47 10.82 26.50
CA LEU A 418 5.70 11.28 27.16
C LEU A 418 5.50 11.66 28.63
N THR A 419 4.32 12.15 29.01
CA THR A 419 4.05 12.70 30.34
C THR A 419 3.24 11.76 31.25
N ASN A 420 2.38 10.92 30.68
CA ASN A 420 1.40 10.09 31.40
C ASN A 420 1.66 8.58 31.21
N ILE A 421 2.92 8.15 31.21
CA ILE A 421 3.30 6.73 31.04
C ILE A 421 2.82 5.86 32.23
N GLY A 422 2.69 6.43 33.43
CA GLY A 422 2.30 5.68 34.63
C GLY A 422 0.83 5.27 34.68
N ASP A 423 -0.05 5.98 33.97
CA ASP A 423 -1.49 5.68 33.92
C ASP A 423 -1.77 4.62 32.87
N CYS A 424 -2.19 3.44 33.34
CA CYS A 424 -2.36 2.24 32.54
C CYS A 424 -3.68 1.56 32.91
N HIS A 425 -4.63 1.54 31.98
CA HIS A 425 -6.00 1.08 32.21
C HIS A 425 -6.26 -0.30 31.59
N MET A 426 -5.30 -1.22 31.74
CA MET A 426 -5.36 -2.54 31.10
C MET A 426 -6.64 -3.33 31.38
N THR A 427 -7.19 -3.25 32.61
CA THR A 427 -8.42 -3.97 32.96
C THR A 427 -9.62 -3.45 32.17
N GLU A 428 -9.72 -2.14 32.00
CA GLU A 428 -10.80 -1.52 31.24
C GLU A 428 -10.62 -1.73 29.74
N LEU A 429 -9.38 -1.62 29.25
CA LEU A 429 -9.02 -1.98 27.88
C LEU A 429 -9.37 -3.43 27.54
N TRP A 430 -9.07 -4.36 28.46
CA TRP A 430 -9.33 -5.79 28.28
C TRP A 430 -10.83 -6.09 28.11
N LYS A 431 -11.68 -5.39 28.87
CA LYS A 431 -13.14 -5.48 28.77
C LYS A 431 -13.65 -4.81 27.49
N ALA A 432 -13.22 -3.57 27.24
CA ALA A 432 -13.69 -2.75 26.12
C ALA A 432 -13.36 -3.37 24.76
N ALA A 433 -12.17 -3.97 24.62
CA ALA A 433 -11.74 -4.64 23.40
C ALA A 433 -12.13 -6.12 23.32
N HIS A 434 -12.93 -6.63 24.28
CA HIS A 434 -13.35 -8.04 24.34
C HIS A 434 -12.17 -9.04 24.21
N ILE A 435 -11.04 -8.75 24.86
CA ILE A 435 -9.81 -9.52 24.70
C ILE A 435 -9.97 -10.94 25.25
N GLY A 436 -10.72 -11.13 26.34
CA GLY A 436 -10.85 -12.43 27.00
C GLY A 436 -11.26 -13.59 26.07
N SER A 437 -12.24 -13.39 25.20
CA SER A 437 -12.69 -14.43 24.24
C SER A 437 -11.76 -14.59 23.03
N ASN A 438 -10.89 -13.61 22.76
CA ASN A 438 -10.04 -13.55 21.58
C ASN A 438 -8.54 -13.78 21.88
N PHE A 439 -8.14 -13.74 23.14
CA PHE A 439 -6.73 -13.68 23.56
C PHE A 439 -5.89 -14.84 23.02
N SER A 440 -6.41 -16.07 23.10
CA SER A 440 -5.73 -17.27 22.61
C SER A 440 -5.49 -17.20 21.09
N VAL A 441 -6.48 -16.72 20.33
CA VAL A 441 -6.40 -16.55 18.88
C VAL A 441 -5.40 -15.44 18.53
N MET A 442 -5.36 -14.35 19.30
CA MET A 442 -4.40 -13.26 19.09
C MET A 442 -2.96 -13.72 19.30
N ILE A 443 -2.68 -14.42 20.41
CA ILE A 443 -1.33 -14.94 20.68
C ILE A 443 -0.91 -15.95 19.61
N LEU A 444 -1.77 -16.90 19.28
CA LEU A 444 -1.47 -17.91 18.27
C LEU A 444 -1.25 -17.25 16.90
N GLY A 445 -2.13 -16.33 16.51
CA GLY A 445 -2.00 -15.57 15.26
C GLY A 445 -0.71 -14.77 15.19
N MET A 446 -0.33 -14.10 16.28
CA MET A 446 0.95 -13.37 16.36
C MET A 446 2.15 -14.30 16.29
N ALA A 447 2.13 -15.44 16.97
CA ALA A 447 3.22 -16.41 16.91
C ALA A 447 3.42 -16.94 15.48
N VAL A 448 2.33 -17.28 14.79
CA VAL A 448 2.36 -17.72 13.39
C VAL A 448 2.84 -16.59 12.46
N LEU A 449 2.36 -15.36 12.66
CA LEU A 449 2.79 -14.19 11.87
C LEU A 449 4.28 -13.90 12.02
N ILE A 450 4.78 -13.84 13.26
CA ILE A 450 6.20 -13.58 13.55
C ILE A 450 7.06 -14.70 12.96
N PHE A 451 6.61 -15.96 13.07
CA PHE A 451 7.32 -17.08 12.45
C PHE A 451 7.35 -16.98 10.92
N ALA A 452 6.23 -16.64 10.29
CA ALA A 452 6.16 -16.45 8.84
C ALA A 452 7.06 -15.31 8.35
N ASP A 453 7.03 -14.16 9.03
CA ASP A 453 7.89 -13.01 8.70
C ASP A 453 9.37 -13.30 8.98
N TYR A 454 9.70 -14.07 10.02
CA TYR A 454 11.08 -14.52 10.28
C TYR A 454 11.62 -15.37 9.12
N LEU A 455 10.80 -16.29 8.62
CA LEU A 455 11.15 -17.11 7.46
C LEU A 455 11.38 -16.26 6.22
N GLU A 456 10.50 -15.28 5.98
CA GLU A 456 10.62 -14.35 4.87
C GLU A 456 11.88 -13.47 4.96
N ASP A 457 12.24 -12.99 6.16
CA ASP A 457 13.50 -12.26 6.41
C ASP A 457 14.74 -13.13 6.11
N LYS A 458 14.64 -14.46 6.29
CA LYS A 458 15.68 -15.43 5.94
C LYS A 458 15.67 -15.85 4.46
N GLY A 459 14.77 -15.32 3.64
CA GLY A 459 14.69 -15.60 2.21
C GLY A 459 14.01 -16.92 1.86
N THR A 460 13.23 -17.48 2.77
CA THR A 460 12.35 -18.65 2.54
C THR A 460 10.90 -18.25 2.81
N SER A 461 9.93 -19.09 2.48
CA SER A 461 8.52 -18.85 2.86
C SER A 461 7.92 -19.99 3.68
N LEU A 462 6.84 -19.70 4.40
CA LEU A 462 6.02 -20.73 5.05
C LEU A 462 5.55 -21.78 4.03
N TYR A 463 5.23 -21.33 2.80
CA TYR A 463 4.84 -22.19 1.68
C TYR A 463 5.93 -23.20 1.32
N GLU A 464 7.18 -22.75 1.14
CA GLU A 464 8.32 -23.59 0.79
C GLU A 464 8.65 -24.62 1.87
N ILE A 465 8.55 -24.24 3.14
CA ILE A 465 8.79 -25.16 4.26
C ILE A 465 7.68 -26.22 4.33
N LEU A 466 6.42 -25.81 4.17
CA LEU A 466 5.30 -26.74 4.16
C LEU A 466 5.40 -27.73 2.98
N ASN A 467 5.89 -27.29 1.82
CA ASN A 467 6.09 -28.17 0.65
C ASN A 467 7.13 -29.27 0.87
N LYS A 468 8.07 -29.06 1.79
CA LYS A 468 9.04 -30.09 2.18
C LYS A 468 8.46 -31.11 3.17
N ARG A 469 7.24 -30.91 3.67
CA ARG A 469 6.56 -31.83 4.61
C ARG A 469 5.70 -32.85 3.87
N SER A 470 5.40 -33.95 4.55
CA SER A 470 4.50 -34.99 4.03
C SER A 470 3.13 -34.41 3.68
N TRP A 471 2.45 -35.03 2.71
CA TRP A 471 1.15 -34.57 2.22
C TRP A 471 0.11 -34.44 3.34
N TRP A 472 0.07 -35.38 4.29
CA TRP A 472 -0.90 -35.36 5.38
C TRP A 472 -0.69 -34.18 6.35
N VAL A 473 0.55 -33.78 6.63
CA VAL A 473 0.85 -32.61 7.48
C VAL A 473 0.34 -31.34 6.80
N ARG A 474 0.59 -31.20 5.49
CA ARG A 474 0.09 -30.07 4.70
C ARG A 474 -1.43 -30.00 4.74
N THR A 475 -2.09 -31.13 4.51
CA THR A 475 -3.55 -31.21 4.53
C THR A 475 -4.11 -30.83 5.89
N VAL A 476 -3.60 -31.40 6.99
CA VAL A 476 -4.08 -31.07 8.35
C VAL A 476 -3.93 -29.58 8.64
N ILE A 477 -2.79 -28.97 8.32
CA ILE A 477 -2.57 -27.53 8.55
C ILE A 477 -3.58 -26.68 7.75
N LEU A 478 -3.83 -27.03 6.49
CA LEU A 478 -4.81 -26.33 5.66
C LEU A 478 -6.24 -26.45 6.20
N TYR A 479 -6.64 -27.64 6.66
CA TYR A 479 -7.97 -27.81 7.28
C TYR A 479 -8.10 -27.01 8.57
N VAL A 480 -7.07 -27.00 9.42
CA VAL A 480 -7.04 -26.18 10.64
C VAL A 480 -7.16 -24.70 10.31
N GLU A 481 -6.41 -24.20 9.32
CA GLU A 481 -6.49 -22.81 8.88
C GLU A 481 -7.88 -22.45 8.35
N ILE A 482 -8.48 -23.30 7.52
CA ILE A 482 -9.85 -23.11 7.00
C ILE A 482 -10.87 -23.08 8.13
N ILE A 483 -10.81 -24.02 9.08
CA ILE A 483 -11.71 -24.08 10.22
C ILE A 483 -11.57 -22.82 11.08
N LEU A 484 -10.34 -22.37 11.33
CA LEU A 484 -10.08 -21.13 12.07
C LEU A 484 -10.67 -19.90 11.34
N ILE A 485 -10.54 -19.82 10.03
CA ILE A 485 -11.13 -18.72 9.25
C ILE A 485 -12.67 -18.77 9.31
N ILE A 486 -13.29 -19.95 9.21
CA ILE A 486 -14.74 -20.08 9.24
C ILE A 486 -15.32 -19.80 10.64
N ASP A 487 -14.69 -20.34 11.69
CA ASP A 487 -15.18 -20.22 13.07
C ASP A 487 -14.80 -18.89 13.73
N LYS A 488 -13.59 -18.39 13.48
CA LYS A 488 -13.02 -17.20 14.14
C LYS A 488 -12.86 -16.00 13.22
N GLY A 489 -13.02 -16.16 11.91
CA GLY A 489 -12.93 -15.05 10.96
C GLY A 489 -14.14 -14.14 11.05
N LEU A 490 -13.90 -12.84 11.15
CA LEU A 490 -14.96 -11.84 11.27
C LEU A 490 -15.50 -11.43 9.87
N VAL A 491 -16.05 -12.41 9.15
CA VAL A 491 -16.59 -12.26 7.79
C VAL A 491 -17.78 -11.29 7.79
N GLY A 492 -17.77 -10.31 6.89
CA GLY A 492 -18.87 -9.35 6.71
C GLY A 492 -18.83 -8.12 7.63
N LYS A 493 -17.91 -8.06 8.60
CA LYS A 493 -17.61 -6.86 9.41
C LYS A 493 -16.31 -6.15 9.01
N SER A 494 -15.49 -6.81 8.20
CA SER A 494 -14.17 -6.35 7.76
C SER A 494 -14.26 -5.50 6.50
N GLU A 495 -14.04 -4.20 6.65
CA GLU A 495 -13.72 -3.30 5.54
C GLU A 495 -12.21 -3.18 5.36
N PHE A 496 -11.75 -2.90 4.14
CA PHE A 496 -10.33 -2.67 3.91
C PHE A 496 -9.93 -1.30 4.46
N ILE A 497 -8.84 -1.22 5.20
CA ILE A 497 -8.49 -0.02 5.96
C ILE A 497 -8.25 1.21 5.06
N TYR A 498 -7.79 1.01 3.81
CA TYR A 498 -7.66 2.13 2.86
C TYR A 498 -8.95 2.62 2.23
N PHE A 499 -10.08 1.96 2.45
CA PHE A 499 -11.38 2.47 2.02
C PHE A 499 -12.00 3.43 3.03
N GLN A 500 -11.40 3.59 4.21
CA GLN A 500 -11.79 4.55 5.24
C GLN A 500 -11.09 5.91 5.06
N PHE A 501 -10.25 6.07 4.02
CA PHE A 501 -9.40 7.25 3.77
C PHE A 501 -9.94 8.20 2.69
#